data_AF-A0A1T1H6V0-F1
#
_entry.id   AF-A0A1T1H6V0-F1
#
_cell.length_a   1.000
_cell.length_b   1.000
_cell.length_c   1.000
_cell.angle_alpha   90.00
_cell.angle_beta   90.00
_cell.angle_gamma   90.00
#
_symmetry.space_group_name_H-M   'P 1'
#
loop_
_entity.id
_entity.type
_entity.pdbx_description
1 polymer ?
#
loop_
_entity_poly.entity_id
_entity_poly.type
_entity_poly.pdbx_seq_one_letter_code
_entity_poly.pdbx_strand_id
1 'polypeptide(L)'
;MQNNKFILSLSSHSTGTNQDNAGNYNLTLTLLQPATLKVLNQFQPVKHIIPKTRLDAIKFDRTAFSLQQDLVGIAMYQSHIGGINSSRRVLNLYSIKQQKHIQQVLNGLTTHYQSSTQNTACGEWHTLEMKRTIHFTGKMKNKFPIFNIKEQIKETDFNRQSCRAETVREQNNHQIQFNGAHYSIQHVQLNDPDL
;
A
#
# COMPACT_ATOMS: atom_id res chain seq x y z
N MET A 1 -15.46 28.60 -13.48
CA MET A 1 -14.75 28.05 -12.30
C MET A 1 -13.38 27.58 -12.77
N GLN A 2 -12.29 28.25 -12.40
CA GLN A 2 -10.95 27.83 -12.79
C GLN A 2 -10.57 26.57 -12.01
N ASN A 3 -10.59 25.43 -12.69
CA ASN A 3 -9.93 24.22 -12.23
C ASN A 3 -8.42 24.51 -12.21
N ASN A 4 -7.93 25.07 -11.12
CA ASN A 4 -6.50 25.13 -10.84
C ASN A 4 -6.02 23.72 -10.51
N LYS A 5 -5.98 22.86 -11.55
CA LYS A 5 -5.31 21.56 -11.50
C LYS A 5 -3.87 21.85 -11.13
N PHE A 6 -3.32 21.10 -10.19
CA PHE A 6 -1.94 21.20 -9.75
C PHE A 6 -1.18 19.99 -10.28
N ILE A 7 0.14 20.11 -10.39
CA ILE A 7 1.00 18.95 -10.68
C ILE A 7 1.50 18.42 -9.34
N LEU A 8 1.34 17.13 -9.11
CA LEU A 8 1.92 16.45 -7.97
C LEU A 8 3.12 15.64 -8.45
N SER A 9 4.27 15.92 -7.85
CA SER A 9 5.51 15.19 -8.07
C SER A 9 5.84 14.39 -6.81
N LEU A 10 6.39 13.20 -7.01
CA LEU A 10 6.88 12.33 -5.95
C LEU A 10 8.36 12.08 -6.19
N SER A 11 9.18 12.39 -5.19
CA SER A 11 10.60 12.07 -5.18
C SER A 11 10.93 11.21 -3.97
N SER A 12 11.80 10.23 -4.16
CA SER A 12 12.37 9.40 -3.09
C SER A 12 13.86 9.65 -2.98
N HIS A 13 14.36 9.82 -1.76
CA HIS A 13 15.79 9.90 -1.47
C HIS A 13 16.15 8.82 -0.46
N SER A 14 17.14 8.00 -0.77
CA SER A 14 17.64 7.00 0.18
C SER A 14 18.45 7.67 1.29
N THR A 15 18.33 7.16 2.50
CA THR A 15 19.03 7.64 3.69
C THR A 15 19.76 6.47 4.35
N GLY A 16 21.07 6.64 4.59
CA GLY A 16 21.93 5.59 5.12
C GLY A 16 22.45 4.61 4.07
N THR A 17 23.04 3.51 4.55
CA THR A 17 23.54 2.41 3.70
C THR A 17 22.38 1.59 3.18
N ASN A 18 22.21 1.54 1.85
CA ASN A 18 21.30 0.60 1.21
C ASN A 18 22.07 -0.67 0.87
N GLN A 19 21.64 -1.82 1.38
CA GLN A 19 22.03 -3.13 0.85
C GLN A 19 20.80 -3.73 0.19
N ASP A 20 20.92 -4.18 -1.06
CA ASP A 20 19.82 -4.85 -1.80
C ASP A 20 18.48 -4.08 -1.88
N ASN A 21 18.53 -2.74 -1.96
CA ASN A 21 17.35 -1.86 -1.87
C ASN A 21 16.50 -2.06 -0.58
N ALA A 22 17.10 -2.67 0.45
CA ALA A 22 16.67 -2.57 1.83
C ALA A 22 17.41 -1.38 2.44
N GLY A 23 16.66 -0.36 2.85
CA GLY A 23 17.21 0.91 3.30
C GLY A 23 16.12 1.92 3.61
N ASN A 24 16.47 3.00 4.30
CA ASN A 24 15.49 4.01 4.70
C ASN A 24 15.23 4.97 3.54
N TYR A 25 13.99 5.11 3.08
CA TYR A 25 13.64 6.07 2.05
C TYR A 25 12.84 7.23 2.63
N ASN A 26 13.30 8.44 2.36
CA ASN A 26 12.51 9.65 2.58
C ASN A 26 11.71 9.94 1.31
N LEU A 27 10.39 10.01 1.46
CA LEU A 27 9.51 10.50 0.40
C LEU A 27 9.24 11.97 0.59
N THR A 28 9.22 12.68 -0.53
CA THR A 28 8.74 14.06 -0.59
C THR A 28 7.71 14.15 -1.71
N LEU A 29 6.52 14.62 -1.32
CA LEU A 29 5.49 15.04 -2.24
C LEU A 29 5.63 16.54 -2.47
N THR A 30 5.74 16.93 -3.73
CA THR A 30 5.87 18.32 -4.14
C THR A 30 4.66 18.71 -4.96
N LEU A 31 3.97 19.76 -4.52
CA LEU A 31 2.87 20.38 -5.24
C LEU A 31 3.44 21.53 -6.09
N LEU A 32 3.19 21.49 -7.39
CA LEU A 32 3.70 22.45 -8.35
C LEU A 32 2.55 23.19 -9.05
N GLN A 33 2.75 24.49 -9.30
CA GLN A 33 1.90 25.27 -10.18
C GLN A 33 2.12 24.79 -11.63
N PRO A 34 1.09 24.43 -12.41
CA PRO A 34 1.30 23.80 -13.72
C PRO A 34 2.02 24.68 -14.73
N ALA A 35 1.66 25.98 -14.78
CA ALA A 35 2.16 26.90 -15.80
C ALA A 35 3.64 27.28 -15.58
N THR A 36 4.09 27.32 -14.32
CA THR A 36 5.41 27.84 -13.96
C THR A 36 6.32 26.78 -13.35
N LEU A 37 5.78 25.61 -13.02
CA LEU A 37 6.42 24.57 -12.20
C LEU A 37 6.95 25.10 -10.86
N LYS A 38 6.43 26.25 -10.39
CA LYS A 38 6.79 26.81 -9.10
C LYS A 38 6.30 25.89 -7.99
N VAL A 39 7.18 25.60 -7.03
CA VAL A 39 6.83 24.85 -5.82
C VAL A 39 5.81 25.65 -5.01
N LEU A 40 4.61 25.10 -4.88
CA LEU A 40 3.53 25.64 -4.06
C LEU A 40 3.60 25.10 -2.63
N ASN A 41 3.94 23.82 -2.50
CA ASN A 41 4.12 23.18 -1.21
C ASN A 41 4.99 21.92 -1.32
N GLN A 42 5.62 21.53 -0.21
CA GLN A 42 6.30 20.25 -0.05
C GLN A 42 5.83 19.58 1.23
N PHE A 43 5.61 18.28 1.15
CA PHE A 43 5.13 17.48 2.26
C PHE A 43 5.95 16.19 2.30
N GLN A 44 6.44 15.83 3.49
CA GLN A 44 7.09 14.54 3.72
C GLN A 44 6.06 13.61 4.37
N PRO A 45 5.42 12.75 3.58
CA PRO A 45 4.28 11.97 4.05
C PRO A 45 4.60 10.90 5.07
N VAL A 46 5.86 10.48 5.16
CA VAL A 46 6.32 9.45 6.09
C VAL A 46 7.72 9.86 6.53
N LYS A 47 7.92 10.08 7.84
CA LYS A 47 9.28 10.08 8.38
C LYS A 47 9.78 8.64 8.29
N HIS A 48 10.62 8.38 7.29
CA HIS A 48 11.24 7.09 7.01
C HIS A 48 10.25 5.99 6.63
N ILE A 49 10.17 5.69 5.33
CA ILE A 49 9.76 4.34 4.96
C ILE A 49 10.92 3.45 5.38
N ILE A 50 10.68 2.61 6.38
CA ILE A 50 11.57 1.53 6.77
C ILE A 50 10.96 0.27 6.16
N PRO A 51 11.19 -0.03 4.87
CA PRO A 51 10.82 -1.33 4.36
C PRO A 51 11.72 -2.34 5.10
N LYS A 52 11.12 -3.24 5.88
CA LYS A 52 11.83 -4.40 6.47
C LYS A 52 12.46 -5.29 5.38
N THR A 53 11.98 -5.14 4.15
CA THR A 53 12.33 -5.93 2.97
C THR A 53 12.74 -5.01 1.81
N ARG A 54 13.03 -5.55 0.63
CA ARG A 54 13.43 -4.77 -0.55
C ARG A 54 12.29 -3.87 -1.02
N LEU A 55 12.58 -2.59 -1.28
CA LEU A 55 11.65 -1.70 -1.97
C LEU A 55 11.82 -1.82 -3.50
N ASP A 56 10.78 -2.26 -4.19
CA ASP A 56 10.81 -2.46 -5.65
C ASP A 56 10.41 -1.21 -6.41
N ALA A 57 9.32 -0.56 -5.99
CA ALA A 57 8.78 0.62 -6.67
C ALA A 57 7.85 1.45 -5.79
N ILE A 58 7.73 2.72 -6.15
CA ILE A 58 6.71 3.62 -5.61
C ILE A 58 6.00 4.30 -6.78
N LYS A 59 4.67 4.24 -6.79
CA LYS A 59 3.85 4.73 -7.92
C LYS A 59 2.63 5.47 -7.40
N PHE A 60 2.18 6.48 -8.14
CA PHE A 60 0.83 7.00 -7.95
C PHE A 60 -0.20 5.92 -8.32
N ASP A 61 -1.17 5.73 -7.44
CA ASP A 61 -2.34 4.89 -7.71
C ASP A 61 -3.28 5.66 -8.65
N ARG A 62 -3.81 4.95 -9.66
CA ARG A 62 -4.71 5.52 -10.66
C ARG A 62 -6.19 5.43 -10.25
N THR A 63 -6.48 4.75 -9.15
CA THR A 63 -7.84 4.56 -8.64
C THR A 63 -8.41 5.89 -8.17
N ALA A 64 -9.64 6.20 -8.60
CA ALA A 64 -10.37 7.36 -8.11
C ALA A 64 -10.95 7.06 -6.72
N PHE A 65 -10.36 7.65 -5.68
CA PHE A 65 -10.75 7.41 -4.30
C PHE A 65 -11.83 8.37 -3.78
N SER A 66 -12.15 9.44 -4.51
CA SER A 66 -13.27 10.34 -4.20
C SER A 66 -13.66 11.16 -5.43
N LEU A 67 -14.93 11.57 -5.49
CA LEU A 67 -15.44 12.50 -6.50
C LEU A 67 -15.52 13.96 -6.01
N GLN A 68 -15.43 14.17 -4.70
CA GLN A 68 -15.73 15.46 -4.05
C GLN A 68 -14.48 16.15 -3.48
N GLN A 69 -13.36 15.43 -3.40
CA GLN A 69 -12.10 15.93 -2.90
C GLN A 69 -10.95 15.29 -3.67
N ASP A 70 -9.85 16.03 -3.80
CA ASP A 70 -8.64 15.54 -4.42
C ASP A 70 -7.93 14.58 -3.45
N LEU A 71 -8.22 13.29 -3.62
CA LEU A 71 -7.48 12.22 -2.97
C LEU A 71 -6.47 11.61 -3.94
N VAL A 72 -5.23 11.56 -3.50
CA VAL A 72 -4.15 10.91 -4.25
C VAL A 72 -3.68 9.68 -3.50
N GLY A 73 -3.65 8.55 -4.21
CA GLY A 73 -3.06 7.32 -3.72
C GLY A 73 -1.60 7.20 -4.10
N ILE A 74 -0.79 6.70 -3.16
CA ILE A 74 0.60 6.32 -3.40
C ILE A 74 0.77 4.88 -2.97
N ALA A 75 1.17 4.03 -3.90
CA ALA A 75 1.38 2.61 -3.70
C ALA A 75 2.87 2.30 -3.65
N MET A 76 3.27 1.62 -2.58
CA MET A 76 4.61 1.08 -2.40
C MET A 76 4.58 -0.41 -2.69
N TYR A 77 5.53 -0.88 -3.47
CA TYR A 77 5.73 -2.28 -3.83
C TYR A 77 7.01 -2.75 -3.18
N GLN A 78 6.91 -3.81 -2.39
CA GLN A 78 8.00 -4.35 -1.59
C GLN A 78 8.08 -5.86 -1.82
N SER A 79 9.27 -6.41 -1.82
CA SER A 79 9.51 -7.84 -1.95
C SER A 79 10.52 -8.32 -0.91
N HIS A 80 10.43 -9.58 -0.54
CA HIS A 80 11.48 -10.30 0.18
C HIS A 80 11.90 -11.51 -0.65
N ILE A 81 13.20 -11.73 -0.73
CA ILE A 81 13.79 -12.92 -1.34
C ILE A 81 14.60 -13.59 -0.26
N GLY A 82 14.26 -14.84 0.06
CA GLY A 82 14.82 -15.56 1.21
C GLY A 82 14.13 -16.89 1.44
N GLY A 83 14.06 -17.34 2.70
CA GLY A 83 13.37 -18.60 3.04
C GLY A 83 11.89 -18.58 2.65
N ILE A 84 11.23 -17.44 2.79
CA ILE A 84 9.87 -17.20 2.29
C ILE A 84 9.95 -16.08 1.28
N ASN A 85 9.72 -16.35 0.00
CA ASN A 85 9.62 -15.28 -0.97
C ASN A 85 8.28 -14.57 -0.78
N SER A 86 8.29 -13.24 -0.70
CA SER A 86 7.05 -12.47 -0.55
C SER A 86 7.05 -11.22 -1.42
N SER A 87 5.86 -10.77 -1.78
CA SER A 87 5.62 -9.47 -2.41
C SER A 87 4.39 -8.83 -1.80
N ARG A 88 4.45 -7.52 -1.56
CA ARG A 88 3.33 -6.78 -0.99
C ARG A 88 3.19 -5.40 -1.60
N ARG A 89 1.94 -4.95 -1.66
CA ARG A 89 1.54 -3.62 -2.11
C ARG A 89 0.85 -2.87 -0.99
N VAL A 90 1.46 -1.79 -0.52
CA VAL A 90 0.93 -0.94 0.55
C VAL A 90 0.45 0.39 -0.04
N LEU A 91 -0.83 0.71 0.17
CA LEU A 91 -1.45 1.95 -0.29
C LEU A 91 -1.49 2.99 0.84
N ASN A 92 -1.11 4.22 0.52
CA ASN A 92 -1.35 5.41 1.32
C ASN A 92 -2.28 6.35 0.55
N LEU A 93 -3.15 7.08 1.26
CA LEU A 93 -4.00 8.12 0.66
C LEU A 93 -3.71 9.47 1.29
N TYR A 94 -3.66 10.50 0.45
CA TYR A 94 -3.46 11.89 0.85
C TYR A 94 -4.60 12.75 0.34
N SER A 95 -5.17 13.56 1.22
CA SER A 95 -6.11 14.63 0.88
C SER A 95 -5.35 15.90 0.58
N ILE A 96 -5.64 16.50 -0.57
CA ILE A 96 -5.06 17.78 -0.99
C ILE A 96 -6.14 18.85 -0.82
N LYS A 97 -5.98 19.73 0.17
CA LYS A 97 -6.90 20.83 0.45
C LYS A 97 -6.25 22.16 0.04
N GLN A 98 -6.97 22.94 -0.77
CA GLN A 98 -6.70 24.36 -1.04
C GLN A 98 -5.25 24.72 -1.40
N GLN A 99 -4.67 24.06 -2.41
CA GLN A 99 -3.34 24.36 -3.00
C GLN A 99 -2.13 24.44 -2.03
N LYS A 100 -2.32 24.21 -0.73
CA LYS A 100 -1.29 24.45 0.30
C LYS A 100 -1.30 23.43 1.42
N HIS A 101 -2.29 22.55 1.53
CA HIS A 101 -2.34 21.59 2.62
C HIS A 101 -2.49 20.16 2.11
N ILE A 102 -1.43 19.36 2.22
CA ILE A 102 -1.45 17.92 1.98
C ILE A 102 -1.59 17.24 3.35
N GLN A 103 -2.61 16.42 3.52
CA GLN A 103 -2.87 15.67 4.75
C GLN A 103 -2.93 14.18 4.42
N GLN A 104 -2.17 13.35 5.13
CA GLN A 104 -2.34 11.91 5.05
C GLN A 104 -3.68 11.51 5.68
N VAL A 105 -4.49 10.75 4.94
CA VAL A 105 -5.81 10.27 5.39
C VAL A 105 -5.87 8.76 5.50
N LEU A 106 -4.98 8.04 4.81
CA LEU A 106 -4.69 6.63 5.04
C LEU A 106 -3.18 6.46 5.14
N ASN A 107 -2.74 5.92 6.27
CA ASN A 107 -1.36 5.55 6.50
C ASN A 107 -1.25 4.02 6.45
N GLY A 108 -0.92 3.50 5.27
CA GLY A 108 -0.64 2.09 5.04
C GLY A 108 -1.86 1.16 5.07
N LEU A 109 -2.30 0.70 3.91
CA LEU A 109 -3.19 -0.45 3.77
C LEU A 109 -2.58 -1.44 2.79
N THR A 110 -2.27 -2.65 3.24
CA THR A 110 -1.86 -3.73 2.34
C THR A 110 -3.03 -4.10 1.44
N THR A 111 -2.87 -3.91 0.14
CA THR A 111 -3.89 -4.16 -0.89
C THR A 111 -3.61 -5.43 -1.70
N HIS A 112 -2.36 -5.86 -1.69
CA HIS A 112 -1.92 -7.12 -2.25
C HIS A 112 -0.83 -7.67 -1.37
N TYR A 113 -0.88 -8.96 -1.08
CA TYR A 113 0.20 -9.71 -0.47
C TYR A 113 0.24 -11.08 -1.13
N GLN A 114 1.43 -11.55 -1.41
CA GLN A 114 1.66 -12.90 -1.88
C GLN A 114 2.92 -13.42 -1.21
N SER A 115 2.89 -14.63 -0.68
CA SER A 115 4.07 -15.32 -0.17
C SER A 115 4.11 -16.77 -0.62
N SER A 116 5.33 -17.31 -0.63
CA SER A 116 5.59 -18.71 -0.95
C SER A 116 6.84 -19.19 -0.21
N THR A 117 6.72 -20.34 0.46
CA THR A 117 7.87 -21.11 0.91
C THR A 117 8.40 -21.90 -0.30
N GLN A 118 9.42 -21.38 -0.98
CA GLN A 118 10.08 -22.14 -2.05
C GLN A 118 11.09 -23.11 -1.41
N ASN A 119 10.70 -24.37 -1.24
CA ASN A 119 11.70 -25.43 -1.10
C ASN A 119 11.79 -26.22 -2.41
N THR A 120 13.01 -26.26 -2.95
CA THR A 120 13.35 -26.83 -4.26
C THR A 120 13.07 -28.33 -4.30
N ALA A 121 12.39 -28.77 -5.37
CA ALA A 121 12.17 -30.17 -5.75
C ALA A 121 11.48 -31.06 -4.68
N CYS A 122 10.15 -30.99 -4.62
CA CYS A 122 9.27 -31.90 -3.85
C CYS A 122 9.26 -31.72 -2.31
N GLY A 123 9.45 -30.50 -1.81
CA GLY A 123 9.19 -30.14 -0.41
C GLY A 123 7.71 -29.83 -0.13
N GLU A 124 7.32 -29.84 1.15
CA GLU A 124 6.09 -29.15 1.58
C GLU A 124 6.20 -27.69 1.16
N TRP A 125 5.16 -27.19 0.52
CA TRP A 125 5.11 -25.79 0.10
C TRP A 125 3.79 -25.19 0.53
N HIS A 126 3.88 -23.92 0.89
CA HIS A 126 2.78 -23.11 1.36
C HIS A 126 2.76 -21.83 0.53
N THR A 127 1.59 -21.43 0.07
CA THR A 127 1.38 -20.12 -0.55
C THR A 127 0.20 -19.41 0.08
N LEU A 128 0.37 -18.12 0.33
CA LEU A 128 -0.69 -17.23 0.77
C LEU A 128 -0.83 -16.09 -0.23
N GLU A 129 -2.04 -15.88 -0.74
CA GLU A 129 -2.40 -14.76 -1.60
C GLU A 129 -3.54 -13.97 -0.93
N MET A 130 -3.32 -12.67 -0.71
CA MET A 130 -4.35 -11.75 -0.22
C MET A 130 -4.51 -10.60 -1.22
N LYS A 131 -5.74 -10.34 -1.62
CA LYS A 131 -6.10 -9.21 -2.49
C LYS A 131 -7.24 -8.41 -1.87
N ARG A 132 -7.05 -7.09 -1.79
CA ARG A 132 -8.09 -6.15 -1.36
C ARG A 132 -8.46 -5.20 -2.49
N THR A 133 -9.76 -5.09 -2.75
CA THR A 133 -10.32 -4.08 -3.65
C THR A 133 -11.01 -3.01 -2.82
N ILE A 134 -10.68 -1.75 -3.09
CA ILE A 134 -11.19 -0.60 -2.33
C ILE A 134 -12.21 0.13 -3.21
N HIS A 135 -13.42 0.28 -2.70
CA HIS A 135 -14.50 0.99 -3.37
C HIS A 135 -14.94 2.18 -2.54
N PHE A 136 -14.95 3.36 -3.16
CA PHE A 136 -15.57 4.53 -2.56
C PHE A 136 -17.08 4.33 -2.49
N THR A 137 -17.67 4.53 -1.30
CA THR A 137 -19.11 4.32 -1.08
C THR A 137 -19.99 5.48 -1.54
N GLY A 138 -19.40 6.59 -1.99
CA GLY A 138 -20.13 7.85 -2.23
C GLY A 138 -20.45 8.63 -0.94
N LYS A 139 -20.24 8.03 0.23
CA LYS A 139 -20.55 8.62 1.53
C LYS A 139 -19.30 9.22 2.17
N MET A 140 -19.54 10.29 2.93
CA MET A 140 -18.54 11.01 3.70
C MET A 140 -18.96 11.08 5.17
N LYS A 141 -18.00 11.01 6.09
CA LYS A 141 -18.22 11.32 7.52
C LYS A 141 -17.06 12.18 8.01
N ASN A 142 -17.38 13.30 8.65
CA ASN A 142 -16.40 14.31 9.09
C ASN A 142 -15.45 14.77 7.97
N LYS A 143 -15.99 14.97 6.76
CA LYS A 143 -15.22 15.37 5.55
C LYS A 143 -14.22 14.32 5.04
N PHE A 144 -14.29 13.09 5.54
CA PHE A 144 -13.47 11.97 5.06
C PHE A 144 -14.33 10.90 4.37
N PRO A 145 -13.78 10.21 3.36
CA PRO A 145 -14.49 9.23 2.58
C PRO A 145 -14.68 7.94 3.38
N ILE A 146 -15.81 7.29 3.15
CA ILE A 146 -16.05 5.93 3.62
C ILE A 146 -15.78 4.97 2.47
N PHE A 147 -14.96 3.97 2.72
CA PHE A 147 -14.61 2.93 1.75
C PHE A 147 -15.13 1.57 2.17
N ASN A 148 -15.62 0.82 1.20
CA ASN A 148 -15.83 -0.61 1.33
C ASN A 148 -14.59 -1.32 0.79
N ILE A 149 -14.10 -2.28 1.56
CA ILE A 149 -12.96 -3.12 1.20
C ILE A 149 -13.48 -4.53 1.06
N LYS A 150 -13.31 -5.08 -0.14
CA LYS A 150 -13.51 -6.50 -0.39
C LYS A 150 -12.16 -7.18 -0.33
N GLU A 151 -12.00 -8.12 0.58
CA GLU A 151 -10.79 -8.92 0.75
C GLU A 151 -11.04 -10.33 0.25
N GLN A 152 -10.07 -10.88 -0.47
CA GLN A 152 -10.02 -12.26 -0.90
C GLN A 152 -8.71 -12.84 -0.41
N ILE A 153 -8.78 -13.95 0.31
CA ILE A 153 -7.61 -14.71 0.77
C ILE A 153 -7.68 -16.09 0.13
N LYS A 154 -6.55 -16.54 -0.38
CA LYS A 154 -6.35 -17.90 -0.87
C LYS A 154 -5.08 -18.44 -0.24
N GLU A 155 -5.24 -19.51 0.49
CA GLU A 155 -4.15 -20.27 1.10
C GLU A 155 -4.05 -21.61 0.40
N THR A 156 -2.84 -22.09 0.15
CA THR A 156 -2.63 -23.39 -0.45
C THR A 156 -1.46 -24.08 0.21
N ASP A 157 -1.73 -25.26 0.76
CA ASP A 157 -0.78 -26.10 1.46
C ASP A 157 -0.62 -27.42 0.72
N PHE A 158 0.61 -27.79 0.42
CA PHE A 158 0.91 -29.10 -0.14
C PHE A 158 1.55 -30.00 0.89
N ASN A 159 0.83 -31.08 1.23
CA ASN A 159 1.32 -32.11 2.12
C ASN A 159 2.02 -33.20 1.28
N ARG A 160 3.31 -33.40 1.55
CA ARG A 160 4.12 -34.40 0.85
C ARG A 160 3.73 -35.82 1.20
N GLN A 161 3.39 -36.10 2.46
CA GLN A 161 3.06 -37.45 2.94
C GLN A 161 1.79 -37.99 2.26
N SER A 162 0.80 -37.11 2.04
CA SER A 162 -0.43 -37.46 1.33
C SER A 162 -0.38 -37.19 -0.17
N CYS A 163 0.67 -36.51 -0.66
CA CYS A 163 0.82 -36.02 -2.03
C CYS A 163 -0.41 -35.21 -2.52
N ARG A 164 -1.00 -34.42 -1.62
CA ARG A 164 -2.22 -33.63 -1.88
C ARG A 164 -1.99 -32.17 -1.55
N ALA A 165 -2.62 -31.32 -2.34
CA ALA A 165 -2.76 -29.90 -2.06
C ALA A 165 -4.15 -29.64 -1.47
N GLU A 166 -4.20 -28.86 -0.39
CA GLU A 166 -5.41 -28.31 0.18
C GLU A 166 -5.46 -26.82 -0.12
N THR A 167 -6.65 -26.30 -0.41
CA THR A 167 -6.82 -24.88 -0.74
C THR A 167 -7.99 -24.32 0.06
N VAL A 168 -7.70 -23.29 0.86
CA VAL A 168 -8.71 -22.53 1.60
C VAL A 168 -8.93 -21.20 0.88
N ARG A 169 -10.19 -20.78 0.79
CA ARG A 169 -10.57 -19.50 0.19
C ARG A 169 -11.52 -18.77 1.12
N GLU A 170 -11.16 -17.55 1.46
CA GLU A 170 -11.97 -16.68 2.31
C GLU A 170 -12.31 -15.38 1.58
N GLN A 171 -13.48 -14.83 1.91
CA GLN A 171 -13.92 -13.54 1.41
C GLN A 171 -14.48 -12.71 2.56
N ASN A 172 -13.85 -11.56 2.81
CA ASN A 172 -14.25 -10.64 3.86
C ASN A 172 -14.68 -9.30 3.26
N ASN A 173 -15.66 -8.66 3.90
CA ASN A 173 -16.09 -7.31 3.55
C ASN A 173 -15.96 -6.41 4.77
N HIS A 174 -15.15 -5.37 4.64
CA HIS A 174 -14.93 -4.38 5.69
C HIS A 174 -15.40 -3.02 5.21
N GLN A 175 -15.90 -2.19 6.12
CA GLN A 175 -16.09 -0.78 5.86
C GLN A 175 -15.11 0.00 6.72
N ILE A 176 -14.24 0.78 6.08
CA ILE A 176 -13.36 1.71 6.78
C ILE A 176 -13.88 3.13 6.57
N GLN A 177 -14.04 3.83 7.67
CA GLN A 177 -14.08 5.28 7.68
C GLN A 177 -12.68 5.77 8.03
N PHE A 178 -12.04 6.58 7.19
CA PHE A 178 -10.76 7.19 7.55
C PHE A 178 -10.97 8.41 8.46
N ASN A 179 -10.27 8.47 9.60
CA ASN A 179 -10.27 9.63 10.50
C ASN A 179 -8.87 10.29 10.62
N GLY A 180 -7.90 9.89 9.79
CA GLY A 180 -6.51 10.35 9.88
C GLY A 180 -5.62 9.56 10.85
N ALA A 181 -6.15 8.55 11.56
CA ALA A 181 -5.36 7.61 12.34
C ALA A 181 -4.78 6.49 11.46
N HIS A 182 -3.79 5.77 11.99
CA HIS A 182 -3.25 4.55 11.41
C HIS A 182 -4.32 3.43 11.43
N TYR A 183 -4.64 2.85 10.28
CA TYR A 183 -5.59 1.73 10.17
C TYR A 183 -4.84 0.48 9.74
N SER A 184 -4.35 -0.30 10.72
CA SER A 184 -3.83 -1.63 10.45
C SER A 184 -5.00 -2.61 10.29
N ILE A 185 -5.60 -2.73 9.11
CA ILE A 185 -6.24 -4.00 8.75
C ILE A 185 -5.10 -4.97 8.43
N GLN A 186 -4.53 -5.55 9.49
CA GLN A 186 -3.52 -6.60 9.41
C GLN A 186 -4.22 -7.93 9.66
N HIS A 187 -4.87 -8.47 8.63
CA HIS A 187 -5.16 -9.90 8.55
C HIS A 187 -3.97 -10.57 7.84
N VAL A 188 -2.82 -10.53 8.50
CA VAL A 188 -1.75 -11.52 8.27
C VAL A 188 -1.14 -11.76 9.65
N GLN A 189 -1.62 -12.78 10.34
CA GLN A 189 -0.89 -13.40 11.42
C GLN A 189 -0.81 -14.87 11.09
N LEU A 190 0.38 -15.30 10.68
CA LEU A 190 0.95 -16.62 10.92
C LEU A 190 2.41 -16.56 10.48
N ASN A 191 3.29 -16.33 11.48
CA ASN A 191 4.74 -16.56 11.45
C ASN A 191 5.55 -16.05 10.23
N ASP A 192 5.19 -14.90 9.64
CA ASP A 192 6.08 -14.21 8.71
C ASP A 192 7.03 -13.31 9.51
N PRO A 193 8.35 -13.61 9.57
CA PRO A 193 9.33 -12.81 10.30
C PRO A 193 9.50 -11.39 9.72
N ASP A 194 8.94 -11.09 8.53
CA ASP A 194 8.98 -9.78 7.87
C ASP A 194 7.73 -8.91 8.08
N LEU A 195 6.80 -9.35 8.95
CA LEU A 195 5.71 -8.51 9.48
C LEU A 195 6.19 -7.62 10.63
#